data_AF-A0A520BMG2-F1
#
_entry.id   AF-A0A520BMG2-F1
#
_cell.length_a   1.000
_cell.length_b   1.000
_cell.length_c   1.000
_cell.angle_alpha   90.00
_cell.angle_beta   90.00
_cell.angle_gamma   90.00
#
_symmetry.space_group_name_H-M   'P 1'
#
loop_
_entity.id
_entity.type
_entity.pdbx_description
1 polymer ?
#
loop_
_entity_poly.entity_id
_entity_poly.type
_entity_poly.pdbx_seq_one_letter_code
_entity_poly.pdbx_strand_id
1 'polypeptide(L)'
;MGLKAALSKPFAAFAVWQINKWKNNAVAAQNKTLLKLIHEAKQTAFGKDHHFSSIKNYLDFKQNVPVRDYEGLKTYVDRVVAGEADVLWKGKPLYFAKTSGTTSGVKYIPLSKESMPEHIKAARNAILTYIHETGKANFVNGKMIFLQGSPVLNLKNGVNVGRLSGIVAHHVPAYLQ
;
A
#
# COMPACT_ATOMS: atom_id res chain seq x y z
N MET A 1 -20.05 10.40 -27.13
CA MET A 1 -19.29 9.87 -25.97
C MET A 1 -17.81 9.91 -26.37
N GLY A 2 -16.93 10.56 -25.60
CA GLY A 2 -15.50 10.62 -25.95
C GLY A 2 -14.83 9.24 -25.96
N LEU A 3 -13.76 9.07 -26.74
CA LEU A 3 -13.04 7.78 -26.87
C LEU A 3 -12.60 7.22 -25.50
N LYS A 4 -12.14 8.08 -24.58
CA LYS A 4 -11.75 7.68 -23.22
C LYS A 4 -12.93 7.08 -22.45
N ALA A 5 -14.12 7.69 -22.51
CA ALA A 5 -15.32 7.18 -21.85
C ALA A 5 -15.88 5.90 -22.49
N ALA A 6 -15.67 5.69 -23.79
CA ALA A 6 -16.02 4.44 -24.46
C ALA A 6 -15.12 3.29 -24.01
N LEU A 7 -13.80 3.53 -23.95
CA LEU A 7 -12.82 2.51 -23.53
C LEU A 7 -12.85 2.24 -22.01
N SER A 8 -13.29 3.19 -21.20
CA SER A 8 -13.33 3.01 -19.74
C SER A 8 -14.38 2.00 -19.27
N LYS A 9 -15.49 1.81 -20.00
CA LYS A 9 -16.53 0.84 -19.64
C LYS A 9 -16.08 -0.63 -19.72
N PRO A 10 -15.52 -1.13 -20.85
CA PRO A 10 -15.01 -2.49 -20.91
C PRO A 10 -13.83 -2.69 -19.95
N PHE A 11 -12.98 -1.67 -19.78
CA PHE A 11 -11.89 -1.74 -18.80
C PHE A 11 -12.41 -1.83 -17.35
N ALA A 12 -13.48 -1.10 -17.03
CA ALA A 12 -14.14 -1.18 -15.74
C ALA A 12 -14.74 -2.56 -15.49
N ALA A 13 -15.41 -3.16 -16.48
CA ALA A 13 -15.91 -4.52 -16.40
C ALA A 13 -14.80 -5.54 -16.15
N PHE A 14 -13.68 -5.44 -16.86
CA PHE A 14 -12.52 -6.29 -16.64
C PHE A 14 -11.94 -6.13 -15.22
N ALA A 15 -11.77 -4.90 -14.75
CA ALA A 15 -11.24 -4.63 -13.41
C ALA A 15 -12.17 -5.19 -12.31
N VAL A 16 -13.49 -5.01 -12.44
CA VAL A 16 -14.47 -5.57 -11.51
C VAL A 16 -14.49 -7.09 -11.56
N TRP A 17 -14.35 -7.69 -12.74
CA TRP A 17 -14.20 -9.15 -12.86
C TRP A 17 -12.96 -9.66 -12.10
N GLN A 18 -11.81 -9.00 -12.25
CA GLN A 18 -10.60 -9.34 -11.48
C GLN A 18 -10.80 -9.18 -9.97
N ILE A 19 -11.53 -8.14 -9.55
CA ILE A 19 -11.86 -7.90 -8.14
C ILE A 19 -12.76 -9.02 -7.60
N ASN A 20 -13.83 -9.34 -8.32
CA ASN A 20 -14.78 -10.38 -7.94
C ASN A 20 -14.11 -11.75 -7.85
N LYS A 21 -13.11 -12.04 -8.69
CA LYS A 21 -12.34 -13.29 -8.62
C LYS A 21 -11.73 -13.54 -7.25
N TRP A 22 -11.06 -12.55 -6.65
CA TRP A 22 -10.49 -12.70 -5.31
C TRP A 22 -11.53 -12.46 -4.20
N LYS A 23 -12.51 -11.59 -4.41
CA LYS A 23 -13.60 -11.33 -3.45
C LYS A 23 -14.42 -12.59 -3.17
N ASN A 24 -14.77 -13.33 -4.21
CA ASN A 24 -15.53 -14.57 -4.11
C ASN A 24 -14.69 -15.75 -3.56
N ASN A 25 -13.37 -15.56 -3.43
CA ASN A 25 -12.43 -16.54 -2.86
C ASN A 25 -11.61 -15.90 -1.71
N ALA A 26 -12.24 -15.02 -0.92
CA ALA A 26 -11.53 -14.13 0.01
C ALA A 26 -10.63 -14.86 1.00
N VAL A 27 -11.07 -16.00 1.56
CA VAL A 27 -10.28 -16.79 2.52
C VAL A 27 -8.99 -17.31 1.88
N ALA A 28 -9.09 -17.90 0.68
CA ALA A 28 -7.92 -18.38 -0.06
C ALA A 28 -6.98 -17.23 -0.46
N ALA A 29 -7.54 -16.09 -0.87
CA ALA A 29 -6.76 -14.90 -1.22
C ALA A 29 -6.01 -14.32 -0.02
N GLN A 30 -6.64 -14.25 1.15
CA GLN A 30 -6.02 -13.83 2.42
C GLN A 30 -4.91 -14.79 2.83
N ASN A 31 -5.17 -16.10 2.83
CA ASN A 31 -4.15 -17.10 3.20
C ASN A 31 -2.94 -17.05 2.25
N LYS A 32 -3.17 -16.93 0.94
CA LYS A 32 -2.10 -16.77 -0.04
C LYS A 32 -1.28 -15.50 0.19
N THR A 33 -1.95 -14.40 0.53
CA THR A 33 -1.29 -13.12 0.81
C THR A 33 -0.44 -13.22 2.08
N LEU A 34 -0.99 -13.77 3.16
CA LEU A 34 -0.30 -13.99 4.42
C LEU A 34 0.98 -14.81 4.22
N LEU A 35 0.86 -16.00 3.62
CA LEU A 35 2.01 -16.89 3.39
C LEU A 35 3.07 -16.27 2.47
N LYS A 36 2.65 -15.51 1.46
CA LYS A 36 3.57 -14.75 0.61
C LYS A 36 4.36 -13.71 1.42
N LEU A 37 3.67 -12.90 2.23
CA LEU A 37 4.31 -11.85 3.04
C LEU A 37 5.30 -12.44 4.06
N ILE A 38 4.91 -13.52 4.75
CA ILE A 38 5.78 -14.24 5.69
C ILE A 38 7.02 -14.79 4.97
N HIS A 39 6.82 -15.46 3.83
CA HIS A 39 7.92 -16.04 3.08
C HIS A 39 8.93 -14.99 2.62
N GLU A 40 8.46 -13.85 2.12
CA GLU A 40 9.32 -12.75 1.67
C GLU A 40 10.04 -12.04 2.82
N ALA A 41 9.40 -11.93 3.99
CA ALA A 41 9.96 -11.25 5.15
C ALA A 41 10.79 -12.18 6.08
N LYS A 42 10.88 -13.48 5.81
CA LYS A 42 11.48 -14.44 6.77
C LYS A 42 12.93 -14.15 7.18
N GLN A 43 13.68 -13.41 6.35
CA GLN A 43 15.08 -13.06 6.61
C GLN A 43 15.27 -11.69 7.27
N THR A 44 14.18 -10.93 7.45
CA THR A 44 14.25 -9.63 8.12
C THR A 44 14.45 -9.82 9.62
N ALA A 45 14.89 -8.77 10.33
CA ALA A 45 14.99 -8.80 11.79
C ALA A 45 13.64 -9.20 12.42
N PHE A 46 12.55 -8.55 12.01
CA PHE A 46 11.20 -8.90 12.49
C PHE A 46 10.84 -10.35 12.16
N GLY A 47 11.16 -10.83 10.96
CA GLY A 47 10.89 -12.21 10.56
C GLY A 47 11.65 -13.23 11.40
N LYS A 48 12.91 -12.94 11.76
CA LYS A 48 13.73 -13.80 12.64
C LYS A 48 13.21 -13.80 14.07
N ASP A 49 12.94 -12.62 14.63
CA ASP A 49 12.44 -12.44 15.99
C ASP A 49 11.05 -13.09 16.20
N HIS A 50 10.31 -13.29 15.10
CA HIS A 50 8.99 -13.93 15.07
C HIS A 50 8.97 -15.31 14.39
N HIS A 51 10.12 -15.94 14.20
CA HIS A 51 10.24 -17.30 13.65
C HIS A 51 9.47 -17.53 12.33
N PHE A 52 9.48 -16.57 11.40
CA PHE A 52 8.73 -16.67 10.14
C PHE A 52 9.08 -17.91 9.31
N SER A 53 10.27 -18.49 9.50
CA SER A 53 10.65 -19.76 8.86
C SER A 53 9.86 -20.99 9.32
N SER A 54 9.28 -20.97 10.52
CA SER A 54 8.47 -22.09 11.04
C SER A 54 6.97 -21.94 10.77
N ILE A 55 6.51 -20.74 10.37
CA ILE A 55 5.10 -20.44 10.14
C ILE A 55 4.63 -21.06 8.81
N LYS A 56 3.71 -22.02 8.88
CA LYS A 56 3.11 -22.71 7.72
C LYS A 56 1.66 -22.33 7.48
N ASN A 57 0.98 -21.81 8.49
CA ASN A 57 -0.43 -21.47 8.43
C ASN A 57 -0.77 -20.29 9.37
N TYR A 58 -2.03 -19.87 9.36
CA TYR A 58 -2.49 -18.73 10.18
C TYR A 58 -2.38 -18.97 11.69
N LEU A 59 -2.57 -20.20 12.18
CA LEU A 59 -2.46 -20.50 13.61
C LEU A 59 -1.02 -20.31 14.09
N ASP A 60 -0.05 -20.81 13.32
CA ASP A 60 1.38 -20.59 13.61
C ASP A 60 1.70 -19.09 13.62
N PHE A 61 1.16 -18.33 12.66
CA PHE A 61 1.34 -16.86 12.60
C PHE A 61 0.79 -16.18 13.85
N LYS A 62 -0.46 -16.50 14.23
CA LYS A 62 -1.12 -15.92 15.39
C LYS A 62 -0.37 -16.21 16.69
N GLN A 63 0.24 -17.40 16.81
CA GLN A 63 1.02 -17.78 17.97
C GLN A 63 2.35 -17.02 18.06
N ASN A 64 3.01 -16.80 16.92
CA ASN A 64 4.34 -16.17 16.88
C ASN A 64 4.29 -14.64 16.82
N VAL A 65 3.22 -14.04 16.30
CA VAL A 65 3.13 -12.59 16.04
C VAL A 65 2.03 -11.97 16.92
N PRO A 66 2.38 -11.32 18.05
CA PRO A 66 1.40 -10.68 18.90
C PRO A 66 0.86 -9.40 18.24
N VAL A 67 -0.38 -9.05 18.58
CA VAL A 67 -0.99 -7.78 18.19
C VAL A 67 -0.28 -6.64 18.92
N ARG A 68 0.10 -5.60 18.19
CA ARG A 68 0.83 -4.44 18.72
C ARG A 68 0.32 -3.15 18.09
N ASP A 69 0.46 -2.06 18.83
CA ASP A 69 0.33 -0.71 18.29
C ASP A 69 1.67 -0.20 17.73
N TYR A 70 1.73 1.09 17.41
CA TYR A 70 2.94 1.71 16.89
C TYR A 70 4.09 1.68 17.91
N GLU A 71 3.79 1.88 19.20
CA GLU A 71 4.82 1.92 20.24
C GLU A 71 5.46 0.54 20.41
N GLY A 72 4.66 -0.53 20.35
CA GLY A 72 5.16 -1.91 20.34
C GLY A 72 6.02 -2.27 19.12
N LEU A 73 5.94 -1.49 18.03
CA LEU A 73 6.78 -1.65 16.83
C LEU A 73 7.89 -0.60 16.74
N LYS A 74 7.94 0.36 17.66
CA LYS A 74 8.77 1.56 17.55
C LYS A 74 10.25 1.23 17.42
N THR A 75 10.75 0.24 18.16
CA THR A 75 12.17 -0.19 18.08
C THR A 75 12.57 -0.63 16.67
N TYR A 76 11.69 -1.36 15.96
CA TYR A 76 11.94 -1.74 14.57
C TYR A 76 11.81 -0.53 13.63
N VAL A 77 10.80 0.31 13.84
CA VAL A 77 10.58 1.50 13.00
C VAL A 77 11.75 2.47 13.13
N ASP A 78 12.28 2.70 14.32
CA ASP A 78 13.43 3.57 14.58
C ASP A 78 14.67 3.06 13.84
N ARG A 79 14.92 1.74 13.83
CA ARG A 79 15.99 1.10 13.05
C ARG A 79 15.82 1.34 11.54
N VAL A 80 14.61 1.15 11.02
CA VAL A 80 14.30 1.44 9.60
C VAL A 80 14.52 2.91 9.29
N VAL A 81 14.08 3.82 10.17
CA VAL A 81 14.25 5.27 10.03
C VAL A 81 15.73 5.69 10.13
N ALA A 82 16.54 4.98 10.91
CA ALA A 82 17.99 5.15 10.98
C ALA A 82 18.70 4.67 9.69
N GLY A 83 17.99 4.02 8.78
CA GLY A 83 18.49 3.59 7.48
C GLY A 83 18.96 2.13 7.46
N GLU A 84 18.67 1.35 8.50
CA GLU A 84 18.92 -0.09 8.53
C GLU A 84 17.99 -0.82 7.54
N ALA A 85 18.56 -1.71 6.72
CA ALA A 85 17.81 -2.52 5.77
C ALA A 85 17.32 -3.82 6.42
N ASP A 86 16.32 -4.47 5.81
CA ASP A 86 15.89 -5.82 6.18
C ASP A 86 15.40 -5.92 7.64
N VAL A 87 14.72 -4.88 8.15
CA VAL A 87 14.20 -4.87 9.53
C VAL A 87 12.74 -5.31 9.58
N LEU A 88 11.80 -4.50 9.09
CA LEU A 88 10.36 -4.83 9.01
C LEU A 88 9.99 -5.49 7.68
N TRP A 89 10.70 -5.13 6.61
CA TRP A 89 10.51 -5.64 5.26
C TRP A 89 11.89 -5.71 4.58
N LYS A 90 11.99 -6.54 3.54
CA LYS A 90 13.24 -6.70 2.79
C LYS A 90 13.71 -5.37 2.18
N GLY A 91 15.01 -5.11 2.22
CA GLY A 91 15.63 -3.88 1.76
C GLY A 91 15.23 -2.65 2.59
N LYS A 92 15.34 -1.47 1.96
CA LYS A 92 14.93 -0.18 2.54
C LYS A 92 13.61 0.29 1.94
N PRO A 93 12.75 0.98 2.71
CA PRO A 93 11.52 1.55 2.18
C PRO A 93 11.82 2.61 1.12
N LEU A 94 10.88 2.80 0.19
CA LEU A 94 10.96 3.83 -0.84
C LEU A 94 10.60 5.21 -0.26
N TYR A 95 9.65 5.25 0.68
CA TYR A 95 9.24 6.46 1.38
C TYR A 95 8.93 6.17 2.85
N PHE A 96 8.91 7.23 3.65
CA PHE A 96 8.16 7.27 4.90
C PHE A 96 6.95 8.20 4.76
N ALA A 97 5.76 7.66 4.96
CA ALA A 97 4.59 8.47 5.20
C ALA A 97 4.62 8.97 6.65
N LYS A 98 4.67 10.29 6.84
CA LYS A 98 4.52 10.91 8.16
C LYS A 98 3.04 11.10 8.49
N THR A 99 2.62 10.64 9.66
CA THR A 99 1.32 11.00 10.22
C THR A 99 1.52 11.98 11.37
N SER A 100 0.65 12.99 11.46
CA SER A 100 0.59 13.88 12.60
C SER A 100 -0.03 13.11 13.76
N GLY A 101 0.80 12.35 14.49
CA GLY A 101 0.40 11.73 15.73
C GLY A 101 0.18 12.82 16.78
N THR A 102 -0.97 12.78 17.46
CA THR A 102 -1.36 13.78 18.46
C THR A 102 -0.82 13.48 19.86
N THR A 103 -0.15 12.34 20.07
CA THR A 103 0.30 11.88 21.40
C THR A 103 1.77 11.42 21.48
N SER A 104 2.31 10.74 20.47
CA SER A 104 3.69 10.16 20.52
C SER A 104 4.74 10.90 19.68
N GLY A 105 4.43 12.09 19.17
CA GLY A 105 5.23 12.74 18.13
C GLY A 105 4.98 12.17 16.73
N VAL A 106 5.88 12.48 15.79
CA VAL A 106 5.73 12.12 14.37
C VAL A 106 5.93 10.62 14.18
N LYS A 107 4.89 9.92 13.70
CA LYS A 107 4.98 8.50 13.32
C LYS A 107 5.43 8.40 11.87
N TYR A 108 6.43 7.55 11.64
CA TYR A 108 6.94 7.21 10.31
C TYR A 108 6.42 5.84 9.91
N ILE A 109 5.62 5.80 8.83
CA ILE A 109 5.09 4.56 8.26
C ILE A 109 5.92 4.23 7.01
N PRO A 110 6.71 3.14 7.01
CA PRO A 110 7.49 2.75 5.84
C PRO A 110 6.59 2.30 4.69
N LEU A 111 6.83 2.84 3.50
CA LEU A 111 6.20 2.40 2.25
C LEU A 111 7.24 1.67 1.41
N SER A 112 6.97 0.39 1.12
CA SER A 112 7.90 -0.42 0.33
C SER A 112 7.78 -0.13 -1.16
N LYS A 113 8.77 -0.59 -1.93
CA LYS A 113 8.72 -0.50 -3.40
C LYS A 113 7.57 -1.34 -3.96
N GLU A 114 7.27 -2.46 -3.32
CA GLU A 114 6.21 -3.38 -3.71
C GLU A 114 4.80 -2.86 -3.39
N SER A 115 4.63 -2.06 -2.32
CA SER A 115 3.31 -1.54 -1.93
C SER A 115 2.90 -0.33 -2.78
N MET A 116 3.85 0.44 -3.31
CA MET A 116 3.57 1.68 -4.04
C MET A 116 2.61 1.49 -5.24
N PRO A 117 2.82 0.50 -6.14
CA PRO A 117 1.90 0.27 -7.26
C PRO A 117 0.47 -0.08 -6.82
N GLU A 118 0.31 -0.74 -5.67
CA GLU A 118 -1.01 -1.13 -5.17
C GLU A 118 -1.83 0.09 -4.70
N HIS A 119 -1.21 1.16 -4.19
CA HIS A 119 -1.92 2.42 -3.89
C HIS A 119 -2.52 3.06 -5.15
N ILE A 120 -1.76 3.11 -6.25
CA ILE A 120 -2.21 3.67 -7.53
C ILE A 120 -3.34 2.81 -8.11
N LYS A 121 -3.16 1.49 -8.06
CA LYS A 121 -4.15 0.51 -8.51
C LYS A 121 -5.45 0.61 -7.71
N ALA A 122 -5.38 0.82 -6.40
CA ALA A 122 -6.56 1.02 -5.56
C ALA A 122 -7.34 2.29 -5.97
N ALA A 123 -6.66 3.43 -6.14
CA ALA A 123 -7.29 4.67 -6.60
C ALA A 123 -7.93 4.52 -7.99
N ARG A 124 -7.23 3.89 -8.94
CA ARG A 124 -7.78 3.56 -10.27
C ARG A 124 -9.00 2.67 -10.15
N ASN A 125 -8.92 1.60 -9.35
CA ASN A 125 -10.01 0.65 -9.21
C ASN A 125 -11.26 1.30 -8.61
N ALA A 126 -11.13 2.26 -7.68
CA ALA A 126 -12.28 3.00 -7.15
C ALA A 126 -13.06 3.75 -8.24
N ILE A 127 -12.35 4.39 -9.18
CA ILE A 127 -12.95 5.06 -10.34
C ILE A 127 -13.65 4.04 -11.25
N LEU A 128 -12.97 2.92 -11.53
CA LEU A 128 -13.50 1.87 -12.41
C LEU A 128 -14.72 1.17 -11.82
N THR A 129 -14.73 0.90 -10.51
CA THR A 129 -15.89 0.32 -9.83
C THR A 129 -17.10 1.23 -9.92
N TYR A 130 -16.91 2.56 -9.78
CA TYR A 130 -17.99 3.53 -9.97
C TYR A 130 -18.54 3.52 -11.41
N ILE A 131 -17.65 3.48 -12.41
CA ILE A 131 -18.05 3.41 -13.83
C ILE A 131 -18.83 2.13 -14.11
N HIS A 132 -18.38 0.99 -13.57
CA HIS A 132 -19.05 -0.29 -13.72
C HIS A 132 -20.44 -0.30 -13.09
N GLU A 133 -20.55 0.21 -11.85
CA GLU A 133 -21.80 0.23 -11.10
C GLU A 133 -22.85 1.16 -11.71
N THR A 134 -22.42 2.36 -12.13
CA THR A 134 -23.35 3.42 -12.53
C THR A 134 -23.51 3.57 -14.05
N GLY A 135 -22.60 2.99 -14.83
CA GLY A 135 -22.47 3.24 -16.27
C GLY A 135 -22.01 4.66 -16.62
N LYS A 136 -21.84 5.55 -15.64
CA LYS A 136 -21.44 6.95 -15.83
C LYS A 136 -19.93 7.01 -16.04
N ALA A 137 -19.52 7.28 -17.28
CA ALA A 137 -18.11 7.38 -17.65
C ALA A 137 -17.71 8.79 -18.15
N ASN A 138 -18.66 9.68 -18.39
CA ASN A 138 -18.38 10.95 -19.08
C ASN A 138 -17.38 11.85 -18.34
N PHE A 139 -17.30 11.74 -17.00
CA PHE A 139 -16.38 12.53 -16.18
C PHE A 139 -14.90 12.26 -16.49
N VAL A 140 -14.55 11.09 -17.05
CA VAL A 140 -13.16 10.78 -17.44
C VAL A 140 -12.67 11.60 -18.64
N ASN A 141 -13.59 12.24 -19.36
CA ASN A 141 -13.23 13.19 -20.42
C ASN A 141 -12.94 14.60 -19.87
N GLY A 142 -13.32 14.88 -18.62
CA GLY A 142 -13.09 16.16 -17.96
C GLY A 142 -11.72 16.23 -17.28
N LYS A 143 -11.41 17.42 -16.74
CA LYS A 143 -10.24 17.61 -15.87
C LYS A 143 -10.58 17.16 -14.45
N MET A 144 -9.60 16.54 -13.78
CA MET A 144 -9.73 16.14 -12.37
C MET A 144 -8.88 17.08 -11.51
N ILE A 145 -9.48 17.64 -10.46
CA ILE A 145 -8.75 18.43 -9.46
C ILE A 145 -8.56 17.55 -8.23
N PHE A 146 -7.31 17.36 -7.82
CA PHE A 146 -6.96 16.60 -6.64
C PHE A 146 -6.56 17.55 -5.50
N LEU A 147 -7.37 17.58 -4.45
CA LEU A 147 -7.04 18.27 -3.20
C LEU A 147 -6.23 17.31 -2.33
N GLN A 148 -4.93 17.56 -2.23
CA GLN A 148 -3.98 16.67 -1.57
C GLN A 148 -3.11 17.40 -0.55
N GLY A 149 -2.46 16.63 0.33
CA GLY A 149 -1.44 17.17 1.22
C GLY A 149 -0.22 17.66 0.44
N SER A 150 0.62 18.47 1.09
CA SER A 150 1.85 19.00 0.49
C SER A 150 2.68 17.88 -0.17
N PRO A 151 3.05 18.03 -1.46
CA PRO A 151 3.87 17.07 -2.19
C PRO A 151 5.36 17.18 -1.85
N VAL A 152 5.74 18.12 -0.98
CA VAL A 152 7.13 18.33 -0.58
C VAL A 152 7.65 17.10 0.17
N LEU A 153 8.76 16.58 -0.34
CA LEU A 153 9.50 15.47 0.25
C LEU A 153 10.75 16.01 0.94
N ASN A 154 11.07 15.45 2.10
CA ASN A 154 12.33 15.72 2.80
C ASN A 154 13.14 14.44 2.88
N LEU A 155 14.45 14.52 2.73
CA LEU A 155 15.31 13.34 2.84
C LEU A 155 15.64 13.05 4.31
N LYS A 156 15.47 11.80 4.73
CA LYS A 156 15.91 11.32 6.06
C LYS A 156 16.64 10.00 5.89
N ASN A 157 17.94 9.98 6.21
CA ASN A 157 18.80 8.80 6.09
C ASN A 157 18.69 8.08 4.74
N GLY A 158 18.64 8.86 3.65
CA GLY A 158 18.54 8.35 2.28
C GLY A 158 17.15 7.90 1.83
N VAL A 159 16.10 8.12 2.63
CA VAL A 159 14.70 7.80 2.28
C VAL A 159 13.85 9.06 2.28
N ASN A 160 12.98 9.21 1.28
CA ASN A 160 12.08 10.36 1.16
C ASN A 160 10.94 10.30 2.18
N VAL A 161 10.67 11.41 2.87
CA VAL A 161 9.63 11.56 3.88
C VAL A 161 8.60 12.59 3.42
N GLY A 162 7.32 12.23 3.46
CA GLY A 162 6.22 13.10 3.06
C GLY A 162 4.89 12.72 3.71
N ARG A 163 3.84 13.51 3.45
CA ARG A 163 2.47 13.05 3.73
C ARG A 163 2.08 12.02 2.69
N LEU A 164 1.31 10.98 3.05
CA LEU A 164 0.94 9.91 2.10
C LEU A 164 0.30 10.47 0.82
N SER A 165 -0.65 11.39 0.94
CA SER A 165 -1.28 12.03 -0.23
C SER A 165 -0.30 12.85 -1.08
N GLY A 166 0.68 13.50 -0.45
CA GLY A 166 1.76 14.21 -1.15
C GLY A 166 2.75 13.27 -1.85
N ILE A 167 3.02 12.10 -1.28
CA ILE A 167 3.85 11.06 -1.91
C ILE A 167 3.15 10.52 -3.16
N VAL A 168 1.86 10.20 -3.06
CA VAL A 168 1.07 9.65 -4.17
C VAL A 168 0.94 10.65 -5.34
N ALA A 169 1.02 11.96 -5.08
CA ALA A 169 1.04 13.00 -6.11
C ALA A 169 2.10 12.78 -7.19
N HIS A 170 3.27 12.26 -6.79
CA HIS A 170 4.39 11.96 -7.69
C HIS A 170 4.16 10.72 -8.56
N HIS A 171 3.08 9.99 -8.31
CA HIS A 171 2.70 8.75 -9.00
C HIS A 171 1.38 8.86 -9.76
N VAL A 172 0.77 10.05 -9.80
CA VAL A 172 -0.44 10.27 -10.59
C VAL A 172 -0.10 10.08 -12.06
N PRO A 173 -0.76 9.14 -12.78
CA PRO A 173 -0.48 8.94 -14.18
C PRO A 173 -0.74 10.20 -15.00
N ALA A 174 0.13 10.49 -15.96
CA ALA A 174 0.05 11.69 -16.80
C ALA A 174 -1.29 11.85 -17.56
N TYR A 175 -2.03 10.74 -17.80
CA TYR A 175 -3.34 10.81 -18.46
C TYR A 175 -4.48 11.30 -17.55
N LEU A 176 -4.23 11.40 -16.22
CA LEU A 176 -5.14 11.97 -15.22
C LEU A 176 -4.75 13.39 -14.79
N GLN A 177 -3.57 13.87 -15.20
CA GLN A 177 -3.11 15.26 -15.04
C GLN A 177 -3.59 16.10 -16.22
#